data_AF-A0A4S1X1K8-F1
#
_entry.id   AF-A0A4S1X1K8-F1
#
_cell.length_a   1.000
_cell.length_b   1.000
_cell.length_c   1.000
_cell.angle_alpha   90.00
_cell.angle_beta   90.00
_cell.angle_gamma   90.00
#
_symmetry.space_group_name_H-M   'P 1'
#
loop_
_entity.id
_entity.type
_entity.pdbx_description
1 polymer ?
#
loop_
_entity_poly.entity_id
_entity_poly.type
_entity_poly.pdbx_seq_one_letter_code
_entity_poly.pdbx_strand_id
1 'polypeptide(L)'
;MRNSFQSLRPGEARAAADKDPFAQVGVALIGATPSAGDVQPTAPILVPGWMRDGLAFTGAMRTYIPRCATTAYRPAGFLSPAAESRRSGFYTLMSDIACQYGIPTGLFDAMIIRESGYQPTLYSPKNAFGLTQLMPETAAGLGVNRYDTEQNLRGGAAYLRQQLDHFGQVHLALAAYNAGPGRVRNGVLPRIAETRAYVDNILLNWQRLASVSMRPKRSLNDIQAIAEPAPPLRSVSVSTY
;
A
#
# COMPACT_ATOMS: atom_id res chain seq x y z
N MET A 1 -16.90 28.63 52.27
CA MET A 1 -16.71 27.26 52.82
C MET A 1 -15.33 26.79 52.39
N ARG A 2 -14.48 26.47 53.37
CA ARG A 2 -13.10 26.03 53.19
C ARG A 2 -13.04 24.54 52.85
N ASN A 3 -11.97 24.15 52.17
CA ASN A 3 -11.13 22.95 52.34
C ASN A 3 -10.85 22.26 51.00
N SER A 4 -9.69 21.67 50.74
CA SER A 4 -8.33 21.73 51.29
C SER A 4 -7.49 20.86 50.36
N PHE A 5 -6.30 21.33 49.99
CA PHE A 5 -5.24 20.49 49.43
C PHE A 5 -4.85 19.41 50.45
N GLN A 6 -4.74 18.15 50.03
CA GLN A 6 -3.89 17.16 50.69
C GLN A 6 -3.09 16.39 49.64
N SER A 7 -1.77 16.53 49.76
CA SER A 7 -0.78 15.71 49.08
C SER A 7 -0.75 14.31 49.68
N LEU A 8 -0.61 13.28 48.85
CA LEU A 8 -0.15 11.97 49.28
C LEU A 8 1.13 11.61 48.52
N ARG A 9 2.15 11.22 49.30
CA ARG A 9 3.49 10.78 48.88
C ARG A 9 3.49 9.27 48.51
N PRO A 10 4.57 8.77 47.87
CA PRO A 10 4.58 7.52 47.10
C PRO A 10 5.08 6.27 47.85
N GLY A 11 4.73 5.08 47.33
CA GLY A 11 5.11 3.72 47.77
C GLY A 11 3.90 2.95 48.33
N GLU A 12 3.55 1.69 48.03
CA GLU A 12 4.15 0.50 47.39
C GLU A 12 2.96 -0.30 46.76
N ALA A 13 2.97 -0.73 45.49
CA ALA A 13 3.55 -1.96 44.92
C ALA A 13 3.12 -3.32 45.56
N ARG A 14 2.20 -4.03 44.88
CA ARG A 14 2.18 -5.51 44.75
C ARG A 14 1.27 -5.89 43.57
N ALA A 15 1.81 -6.11 42.37
CA ALA A 15 2.34 -7.38 41.84
C ALA A 15 1.26 -8.43 41.52
N ALA A 16 0.84 -8.46 40.25
CA ALA A 16 0.34 -9.65 39.57
C ALA A 16 1.07 -9.73 38.22
N ALA A 17 1.79 -10.82 38.06
CA ALA A 17 2.71 -11.08 36.97
C ALA A 17 1.97 -11.38 35.67
N ASP A 18 2.28 -10.63 34.62
CA ASP A 18 2.08 -11.07 33.24
C ASP A 18 3.46 -11.21 32.61
N LYS A 19 3.76 -12.42 32.15
CA LYS A 19 5.09 -12.81 31.66
C LYS A 19 5.23 -12.32 30.23
N ASP A 20 6.12 -11.35 30.02
CA ASP A 20 6.52 -10.91 28.68
C ASP A 20 7.15 -12.09 27.90
N PRO A 21 6.55 -12.55 26.78
CA PRO A 21 7.05 -13.65 25.99
C PRO A 21 8.34 -13.33 25.21
N PHE A 22 8.89 -12.11 25.33
CA PHE A 22 10.13 -11.69 24.67
C PHE A 22 11.29 -11.37 25.63
N ALA A 23 11.15 -11.67 26.93
CA ALA A 23 12.16 -11.37 27.97
C ALA A 23 13.46 -12.20 27.90
N GLN A 24 13.67 -13.00 26.85
CA GLN A 24 14.89 -13.80 26.66
C GLN A 24 15.55 -13.46 25.32
N VAL A 25 15.95 -12.20 25.14
CA VAL A 25 16.95 -11.86 24.11
C VAL A 25 18.23 -11.50 24.84
N GLY A 26 19.14 -12.48 24.87
CA GLY A 26 20.39 -12.43 25.60
C GLY A 26 21.25 -11.22 25.24
N VAL A 27 21.88 -10.64 26.27
CA VAL A 27 22.97 -9.70 26.10
C VAL A 27 24.13 -10.45 25.47
N ALA A 28 24.50 -10.08 24.24
CA ALA A 28 25.68 -10.64 23.60
C ALA A 28 26.94 -10.23 24.40
N LEU A 29 27.62 -11.23 24.97
CA LEU A 29 28.95 -11.08 25.54
C LEU A 29 29.91 -10.73 24.40
N ILE A 30 30.55 -9.56 24.49
CA ILE A 30 31.62 -9.15 23.57
C ILE A 30 32.86 -9.97 23.96
N GLY A 31 33.08 -11.08 23.27
CA GLY A 31 34.17 -11.99 23.59
C GLY A 31 34.26 -13.20 22.67
N ALA A 32 34.34 -12.97 21.36
CA ALA A 32 34.82 -13.98 20.43
C ALA A 32 35.36 -13.29 19.17
N THR A 33 36.65 -13.47 18.89
CA THR A 33 37.22 -13.20 17.57
C THR A 33 36.61 -14.19 16.58
N PRO A 34 35.95 -13.76 15.50
CA PRO A 34 35.43 -14.71 14.52
C PRO A 34 36.61 -15.30 13.73
N SER A 35 36.76 -16.62 13.82
CA SER A 35 37.55 -17.41 12.88
C SER A 35 36.96 -17.25 11.48
N ALA A 36 37.83 -17.09 10.47
CA ALA A 36 37.46 -17.00 9.06
C ALA A 36 36.81 -18.31 8.57
N GLY A 37 35.51 -18.45 8.80
CA GLY A 37 34.65 -19.43 8.14
C GLY A 37 33.96 -18.75 6.98
N ASP A 38 34.01 -19.39 5.81
CA ASP A 38 33.39 -18.92 4.57
C ASP A 38 31.91 -18.54 4.79
N VAL A 39 31.64 -17.24 4.79
CA VAL A 39 30.29 -16.70 4.76
C VAL A 39 29.72 -17.04 3.39
N GLN A 40 28.85 -18.05 3.32
CA GLN A 40 28.09 -18.32 2.10
C GLN A 40 27.36 -17.03 1.70
N PRO A 41 27.49 -16.55 0.45
CA PRO A 41 26.81 -15.36 0.01
C PRO A 41 25.31 -15.58 0.19
N THR A 42 24.70 -14.80 1.10
CA THR A 42 23.25 -14.74 1.22
C THR A 42 22.69 -14.37 -0.15
N ALA A 43 21.78 -15.20 -0.67
CA ALA A 43 21.13 -14.94 -1.95
C ALA A 43 20.64 -13.48 -1.97
N PRO A 44 20.88 -12.72 -3.05
CA PRO A 44 20.44 -11.35 -3.11
C PRO A 44 18.93 -11.30 -2.90
N ILE A 45 18.47 -10.41 -2.00
CA ILE A 45 17.05 -10.09 -1.89
C ILE A 45 16.57 -9.75 -3.30
N LEU A 46 15.59 -10.50 -3.78
CA LEU A 46 15.00 -10.31 -5.10
C LEU A 46 14.22 -8.99 -5.07
N VAL A 47 14.92 -7.88 -5.31
CA VAL A 47 14.31 -6.57 -5.48
C VAL A 47 13.53 -6.61 -6.79
N PRO A 48 12.19 -6.50 -6.77
CA PRO A 48 11.40 -6.51 -8.00
C PRO A 48 11.84 -5.37 -8.94
N GLY A 49 11.74 -5.56 -10.25
CA GLY A 49 12.23 -4.58 -11.25
C GLY A 49 11.66 -3.17 -11.05
N TRP A 50 10.39 -3.06 -10.62
CA TRP A 50 9.73 -1.77 -10.33
C TRP A 50 10.35 -0.96 -9.18
N MET A 51 11.19 -1.59 -8.35
CA MET A 51 11.92 -0.97 -7.25
C MET A 51 13.37 -0.63 -7.62
N ARG A 52 13.91 -1.22 -8.70
CA ARG A 52 15.26 -0.91 -9.20
C ARG A 52 15.26 0.30 -10.13
N ASP A 53 14.23 0.39 -10.96
CA ASP A 53 14.03 1.53 -11.83
C ASP A 53 13.16 2.52 -11.08
N GLY A 54 13.80 3.43 -10.34
CA GLY A 54 13.13 4.59 -9.77
C GLY A 54 12.38 5.29 -10.89
N LEU A 55 11.08 4.99 -11.01
CA LEU A 55 10.24 5.49 -12.09
C LEU A 55 10.50 6.98 -12.21
N ALA A 56 11.05 7.36 -13.36
CA ALA A 56 11.50 8.68 -13.70
C ALA A 56 10.33 9.68 -13.62
N PHE A 57 9.99 10.12 -12.42
CA PHE A 57 9.11 11.26 -12.19
C PHE A 57 9.90 12.58 -12.29
N THR A 58 11.21 12.53 -12.56
CA THR A 58 12.12 13.68 -12.60
C THR A 58 12.18 14.42 -13.95
N GLY A 59 11.31 14.09 -14.91
CA GLY A 59 11.28 14.79 -16.21
C GLY A 59 9.91 14.92 -16.88
N ALA A 60 8.86 14.31 -16.32
CA ALA A 60 7.52 14.50 -16.86
C ALA A 60 7.03 15.90 -16.49
N MET A 61 6.95 16.79 -17.48
CA MET A 61 6.31 18.10 -17.36
C MET A 61 4.98 17.99 -16.59
N ARG A 62 4.64 19.09 -15.89
CA ARG A 62 3.35 19.42 -15.25
C ARG A 62 2.13 19.43 -16.20
N THR A 63 2.17 18.67 -17.27
CA THR A 63 1.06 18.58 -18.20
C THR A 63 0.02 17.65 -17.63
N TYR A 64 -1.05 18.25 -17.11
CA TYR A 64 -2.40 17.73 -17.33
C TYR A 64 -2.42 17.09 -18.73
N ILE A 65 -2.63 15.78 -18.80
CA ILE A 65 -2.74 15.07 -20.08
C ILE A 65 -4.24 14.95 -20.37
N PRO A 66 -4.84 15.90 -21.11
CA PRO A 66 -6.20 15.69 -21.58
C PRO A 66 -6.21 14.44 -22.48
N ARG A 67 -7.17 13.54 -22.23
CA ARG A 67 -7.38 12.27 -22.98
C ARG A 67 -6.38 11.14 -22.72
N CYS A 68 -5.82 11.05 -21.52
CA CYS A 68 -5.12 9.84 -21.12
C CYS A 68 -6.10 8.65 -21.03
N ALA A 69 -5.64 7.45 -21.39
CA ALA A 69 -6.48 6.25 -21.48
C ALA A 69 -6.92 5.78 -20.09
N THR A 70 -8.22 5.79 -19.84
CA THR A 70 -8.80 5.30 -18.58
C THR A 70 -8.89 3.78 -18.62
N THR A 71 -8.56 3.15 -17.49
CA THR A 71 -8.64 1.69 -17.39
C THR A 71 -10.11 1.30 -17.18
N ALA A 72 -10.57 0.24 -17.83
CA ALA A 72 -11.92 -0.28 -17.55
C ALA A 72 -11.97 -0.88 -16.14
N TYR A 73 -13.09 -0.69 -15.44
CA TYR A 73 -13.30 -1.26 -14.11
C TYR A 73 -13.16 -2.79 -14.14
N ARG A 74 -12.45 -3.31 -13.13
CA ARG A 74 -12.37 -4.74 -12.82
C ARG A 74 -12.43 -4.93 -11.30
N PRO A 75 -13.14 -5.97 -10.80
CA PRO A 75 -13.13 -6.30 -9.38
C PRO A 75 -11.71 -6.52 -8.88
N ALA A 76 -11.39 -6.01 -7.68
CA ALA A 76 -10.07 -6.14 -7.09
C ALA A 76 -9.80 -7.56 -6.57
N GLY A 77 -10.85 -8.27 -6.17
CA GLY A 77 -10.78 -9.68 -5.73
C GLY A 77 -10.21 -9.91 -4.33
N PHE A 78 -9.77 -8.86 -3.64
CA PHE A 78 -9.28 -8.90 -2.25
C PHE A 78 -10.04 -7.95 -1.31
N LEU A 79 -11.03 -7.21 -1.83
CA LEU A 79 -11.87 -6.30 -1.04
C LEU A 79 -13.10 -7.04 -0.50
N SER A 80 -13.67 -6.52 0.59
CA SER A 80 -15.00 -6.96 1.03
C SER A 80 -16.06 -6.60 -0.01
N PRO A 81 -17.20 -7.32 -0.09
CA PRO A 81 -18.26 -7.01 -1.04
C PRO A 81 -18.75 -5.55 -0.95
N ALA A 82 -18.85 -5.02 0.27
CA ALA A 82 -19.26 -3.63 0.50
C ALA A 82 -18.22 -2.63 -0.02
N ALA A 83 -16.92 -2.88 0.18
CA ALA A 83 -15.87 -2.01 -0.35
C ALA A 83 -15.78 -2.09 -1.87
N GLU A 84 -15.92 -3.28 -2.45
CA GLU A 84 -15.91 -3.46 -3.91
C GLU A 84 -17.10 -2.76 -4.57
N SER A 85 -18.31 -2.85 -3.98
CA SER A 85 -19.50 -2.14 -4.48
C SER A 85 -19.34 -0.62 -4.43
N ARG A 86 -18.72 -0.07 -3.38
CA ARG A 86 -18.39 1.37 -3.34
C ARG A 86 -17.36 1.72 -4.40
N ARG A 87 -16.29 0.93 -4.50
CA ARG A 87 -15.22 1.11 -5.49
C ARG A 87 -15.79 1.12 -6.91
N SER A 88 -16.67 0.19 -7.28
CA SER A 88 -17.27 0.15 -8.62
C SER A 88 -18.04 1.43 -8.96
N GLY A 89 -18.73 2.03 -7.98
CA GLY A 89 -19.48 3.28 -8.18
C GLY A 89 -18.60 4.50 -8.40
N PHE A 90 -17.41 4.56 -7.80
CA PHE A 90 -16.48 5.69 -7.92
C PHE A 90 -15.35 5.48 -8.92
N TYR A 91 -15.16 4.26 -9.44
CA TYR A 91 -13.96 3.90 -10.18
C TYR A 91 -13.74 4.76 -11.43
N THR A 92 -14.79 5.00 -12.23
CA THR A 92 -14.68 5.83 -13.44
C THR A 92 -14.19 7.23 -13.10
N LEU A 93 -14.89 7.93 -12.18
CA LEU A 93 -14.51 9.28 -11.73
C LEU A 93 -13.09 9.32 -11.16
N MET A 94 -12.75 8.36 -10.29
CA MET A 94 -11.41 8.22 -9.73
C MET A 94 -10.35 8.06 -10.81
N SER A 95 -10.59 7.16 -11.77
CA SER A 95 -9.64 6.85 -12.83
C SER A 95 -9.45 8.04 -13.77
N ASP A 96 -10.52 8.76 -14.11
CA ASP A 96 -10.47 9.99 -14.90
C ASP A 96 -9.65 11.06 -14.20
N ILE A 97 -9.86 11.25 -12.89
CA ILE A 97 -9.12 12.23 -12.09
C ILE A 97 -7.64 11.85 -11.99
N ALA A 98 -7.30 10.62 -11.61
CA ALA A 98 -5.90 10.17 -11.53
C ALA A 98 -5.16 10.42 -12.84
N CYS A 99 -5.82 10.10 -13.94
CA CYS A 99 -5.35 10.29 -15.29
C CYS A 99 -5.09 11.78 -15.59
N GLN A 100 -6.05 12.66 -15.29
CA GLN A 100 -5.92 14.12 -15.46
C GLN A 100 -4.73 14.70 -14.69
N TYR A 101 -4.44 14.18 -13.49
CA TYR A 101 -3.30 14.61 -12.66
C TYR A 101 -1.98 13.90 -13.00
N GLY A 102 -1.95 13.01 -14.01
CA GLY A 102 -0.74 12.29 -14.40
C GLY A 102 -0.24 11.33 -13.32
N ILE A 103 -1.16 10.72 -12.57
CA ILE A 103 -0.87 9.73 -11.53
C ILE A 103 -1.26 8.35 -12.06
N PRO A 104 -0.46 7.29 -11.83
CA PRO A 104 -0.88 5.95 -12.16
C PRO A 104 -2.23 5.61 -11.51
N THR A 105 -3.23 5.24 -12.32
CA THR A 105 -4.61 4.96 -11.84
C THR A 105 -4.63 3.91 -10.74
N GLY A 106 -3.88 2.82 -10.89
CA GLY A 106 -3.76 1.77 -9.88
C GLY A 106 -3.12 2.23 -8.57
N LEU A 107 -2.23 3.22 -8.59
CA LEU A 107 -1.63 3.78 -7.38
C LEU A 107 -2.68 4.60 -6.60
N PHE A 108 -3.43 5.45 -7.30
CA PHE A 108 -4.46 6.27 -6.67
C PHE A 108 -5.63 5.41 -6.15
N ASP A 109 -6.04 4.40 -6.90
CA ASP A 109 -7.01 3.38 -6.49
C ASP A 109 -6.55 2.64 -5.22
N ALA A 110 -5.31 2.12 -5.20
CA ALA A 110 -4.74 1.47 -4.03
C ALA A 110 -4.67 2.41 -2.80
N MET A 111 -4.39 3.69 -3.01
CA MET A 111 -4.40 4.70 -1.95
C MET A 111 -5.81 4.90 -1.40
N ILE A 112 -6.83 5.11 -2.23
CA ILE A 112 -8.23 5.32 -1.79
C ILE A 112 -8.78 4.07 -1.06
N ILE A 113 -8.39 2.88 -1.50
CA ILE A 113 -8.67 1.63 -0.78
C ILE A 113 -8.13 1.70 0.65
N ARG A 114 -6.88 2.16 0.84
CA ARG A 114 -6.26 2.30 2.16
C ARG A 114 -6.86 3.44 2.99
N GLU A 115 -7.20 4.56 2.35
CA GLU A 115 -7.69 5.76 3.05
C GLU A 115 -9.09 5.57 3.61
N SER A 116 -10.00 5.01 2.82
CA SER A 116 -11.42 4.96 3.20
C SER A 116 -12.13 3.68 2.83
N GLY A 117 -11.47 2.76 2.11
CA GLY A 117 -12.16 1.66 1.45
C GLY A 117 -13.31 2.16 0.58
N TYR A 118 -13.11 3.31 -0.09
CA TYR A 118 -14.12 4.02 -0.88
C TYR A 118 -15.36 4.51 -0.10
N GLN A 119 -15.26 4.79 1.20
CA GLN A 119 -16.35 5.40 1.96
C GLN A 119 -16.29 6.95 1.87
N PRO A 120 -17.21 7.61 1.15
CA PRO A 120 -17.08 9.03 0.80
C PRO A 120 -17.35 10.01 1.95
N THR A 121 -17.93 9.54 3.04
CA THR A 121 -18.31 10.37 4.21
C THR A 121 -17.52 9.99 5.47
N LEU A 122 -16.42 9.25 5.33
CA LEU A 122 -15.61 8.79 6.45
C LEU A 122 -14.83 9.93 7.10
N TYR A 123 -14.94 10.07 8.43
CA TYR A 123 -14.08 10.92 9.25
C TYR A 123 -13.03 10.08 9.98
N SER A 124 -11.79 10.57 10.03
CA SER A 124 -10.79 10.05 10.96
C SER A 124 -10.84 10.78 12.30
N PRO A 125 -10.26 10.20 13.38
CA PRO A 125 -10.07 10.91 14.65
C PRO A 125 -9.24 12.19 14.56
N LYS A 126 -8.40 12.30 13.51
CA LYS A 126 -7.57 13.49 13.22
C LYS A 126 -8.30 14.49 12.31
N ASN A 127 -9.61 14.33 12.12
CA ASN A 127 -10.45 15.17 11.26
C ASN A 127 -10.07 15.11 9.77
N ALA A 128 -9.48 14.01 9.30
CA ALA A 128 -9.36 13.74 7.87
C ALA A 128 -10.74 13.32 7.31
N PHE A 129 -11.05 13.63 6.04
CA PHE A 129 -12.40 13.39 5.50
C PHE A 129 -12.42 12.76 4.09
N GLY A 130 -13.39 11.88 3.90
CA GLY A 130 -13.84 11.40 2.59
C GLY A 130 -12.94 10.35 1.94
N LEU A 131 -13.07 10.21 0.62
CA LEU A 131 -12.44 9.14 -0.16
C LEU A 131 -10.92 9.12 -0.01
N THR A 132 -10.29 10.30 0.02
CA THR A 132 -8.84 10.48 0.06
C THR A 132 -8.32 10.90 1.44
N GLN A 133 -9.20 10.92 2.44
CA GLN A 133 -8.91 11.39 3.81
C GLN A 133 -8.14 12.71 3.83
N LEU A 134 -8.67 13.71 3.11
CA LEU A 134 -8.02 15.01 3.00
C LEU A 134 -8.15 15.79 4.32
N MET A 135 -7.02 16.25 4.85
CA MET A 135 -6.98 17.12 6.03
C MET A 135 -7.61 18.50 5.71
N PRO A 136 -8.24 19.17 6.69
CA PRO A 136 -8.87 20.47 6.47
C PRO A 136 -7.89 21.52 5.93
N GLU A 137 -6.70 21.59 6.48
CA GLU A 137 -5.66 22.57 6.11
C GLU A 137 -5.14 22.30 4.70
N THR A 138 -4.98 21.02 4.33
CA THR A 138 -4.60 20.63 2.97
C THR A 138 -5.68 21.01 1.97
N ALA A 139 -6.95 20.74 2.29
CA ALA A 139 -8.08 21.12 1.44
C ALA A 139 -8.15 22.64 1.22
N ALA A 140 -7.98 23.42 2.29
CA ALA A 140 -7.93 24.88 2.24
C ALA A 140 -6.75 25.38 1.38
N GLY A 141 -5.56 24.82 1.56
CA GLY A 141 -4.38 25.16 0.76
C GLY A 141 -4.50 24.82 -0.73
N LEU A 142 -5.35 23.85 -1.07
CA LEU A 142 -5.66 23.47 -2.45
C LEU A 142 -6.89 24.20 -3.03
N GLY A 143 -7.62 24.96 -2.21
CA GLY A 143 -8.85 25.65 -2.63
C GLY A 143 -10.00 24.70 -2.98
N VAL A 144 -10.07 23.52 -2.35
CA VAL A 144 -11.11 22.52 -2.61
C VAL A 144 -12.05 22.34 -1.41
N ASN A 145 -13.33 22.16 -1.69
CA ASN A 145 -14.30 21.71 -0.70
C ASN A 145 -14.18 20.20 -0.51
N ARG A 146 -13.51 19.77 0.56
CA ARG A 146 -13.32 18.35 0.86
C ARG A 146 -14.61 17.56 1.11
N TYR A 147 -15.74 18.23 1.39
CA TYR A 147 -17.04 17.60 1.62
C TYR A 147 -17.77 17.26 0.32
N ASP A 148 -17.36 17.88 -0.79
CA ASP A 148 -17.79 17.48 -2.12
C ASP A 148 -16.94 16.30 -2.61
N THR A 149 -17.58 15.26 -3.14
CA THR A 149 -16.91 14.00 -3.46
C THR A 149 -15.89 14.15 -4.60
N GLU A 150 -16.25 14.89 -5.65
CA GLU A 150 -15.35 15.12 -6.77
C GLU A 150 -14.17 15.99 -6.36
N GLN A 151 -14.44 17.07 -5.63
CA GLN A 151 -13.39 17.95 -5.10
C GLN A 151 -12.48 17.24 -4.08
N ASN A 152 -13.00 16.29 -3.29
CA ASN A 152 -12.19 15.44 -2.42
C ASN A 152 -11.21 14.57 -3.23
N LEU A 153 -11.68 13.92 -4.30
CA LEU A 153 -10.82 13.13 -5.19
C LEU A 153 -9.79 14.00 -5.91
N ARG A 154 -10.21 15.14 -6.46
CA ARG A 154 -9.29 16.09 -7.12
C ARG A 154 -8.26 16.64 -6.15
N GLY A 155 -8.66 16.97 -4.93
CA GLY A 155 -7.77 17.43 -3.87
C GLY A 155 -6.74 16.38 -3.47
N GLY A 156 -7.16 15.14 -3.22
CA GLY A 156 -6.25 14.04 -2.92
C GLY A 156 -5.30 13.71 -4.09
N ALA A 157 -5.79 13.72 -5.32
CA ALA A 157 -4.95 13.54 -6.51
C ALA A 157 -3.92 14.67 -6.63
N ALA A 158 -4.35 15.93 -6.54
CA ALA A 158 -3.45 17.08 -6.56
C ALA A 158 -2.36 16.98 -5.48
N TYR A 159 -2.75 16.61 -4.25
CA TYR A 159 -1.81 16.49 -3.14
C TYR A 159 -0.81 15.35 -3.36
N LEU A 160 -1.27 14.18 -3.83
CA LEU A 160 -0.39 13.05 -4.16
C LEU A 160 0.58 13.42 -5.30
N ARG A 161 0.12 14.09 -6.35
CA ARG A 161 0.98 14.59 -7.43
C ARG A 161 2.07 15.51 -6.92
N GLN A 162 1.74 16.45 -6.02
CA GLN A 162 2.74 17.33 -5.40
C GLN A 162 3.81 16.53 -4.63
N GLN A 163 3.41 15.46 -3.91
CA GLN A 163 4.39 14.62 -3.20
C GLN A 163 5.25 13.81 -4.17
N LEU A 164 4.68 13.29 -5.25
CA LEU A 164 5.43 12.59 -6.30
C LEU A 164 6.45 13.52 -6.97
N ASP A 165 6.05 14.77 -7.28
CA ASP A 165 6.94 15.79 -7.82
C ASP A 165 8.09 16.13 -6.85
N HIS A 166 7.76 16.29 -5.57
CA HIS A 166 8.72 16.75 -4.57
C HIS A 166 9.75 15.67 -4.20
N PHE A 167 9.31 14.42 -4.05
CA PHE A 167 10.19 13.34 -3.57
C PHE A 167 10.74 12.44 -4.67
N GLY A 168 10.15 12.45 -5.88
CA GLY A 168 10.58 11.64 -7.03
C GLY A 168 10.43 10.12 -6.86
N GLN A 169 10.11 9.65 -5.65
CA GLN A 169 9.99 8.23 -5.32
C GLN A 169 8.62 7.97 -4.68
N VAL A 170 7.89 6.99 -5.22
CA VAL A 170 6.50 6.70 -4.80
C VAL A 170 6.38 6.43 -3.30
N HIS A 171 7.28 5.63 -2.73
CA HIS A 171 7.19 5.27 -1.32
C HIS A 171 7.42 6.48 -0.39
N LEU A 172 8.29 7.42 -0.78
CA LEU A 172 8.50 8.67 -0.05
C LEU A 172 7.31 9.62 -0.21
N ALA A 173 6.74 9.69 -1.41
CA ALA A 173 5.55 10.49 -1.67
C ALA A 173 4.33 10.03 -0.86
N LEU A 174 4.09 8.72 -0.79
CA LEU A 174 3.06 8.12 0.06
C LEU A 174 3.32 8.38 1.55
N ALA A 175 4.57 8.28 1.98
CA ALA A 175 4.94 8.61 3.35
C ALA A 175 4.69 10.08 3.69
N ALA A 176 4.99 10.98 2.76
CA ALA A 176 4.71 12.41 2.91
C ALA A 176 3.22 12.71 2.90
N TYR A 177 2.43 12.01 2.08
CA TYR A 177 0.97 12.13 2.07
C TYR A 177 0.39 11.78 3.44
N ASN A 178 0.83 10.66 4.03
CA ASN A 178 0.32 10.19 5.33
C ASN A 178 0.86 10.96 6.53
N ALA A 179 2.18 11.20 6.57
CA ALA A 179 2.87 11.74 7.74
C ALA A 179 3.15 13.25 7.63
N GLY A 180 2.86 13.86 6.50
CA GLY A 180 3.26 15.22 6.15
C GLY A 180 4.69 15.27 5.56
N PRO A 181 4.95 16.14 4.56
CA PRO A 181 6.23 16.19 3.85
C PRO A 181 7.40 16.53 4.78
N GLY A 182 7.20 17.37 5.81
CA GLY A 182 8.26 17.76 6.75
C GLY A 182 8.82 16.61 7.60
N ARG A 183 8.16 15.44 7.61
CA ARG A 183 8.65 14.22 8.29
C ARG A 183 9.52 13.34 7.40
N VAL A 184 9.46 13.49 6.08
CA VAL A 184 10.32 12.77 5.15
C VAL A 184 11.57 13.62 4.92
N ARG A 185 12.73 13.14 5.38
CA ARG A 185 14.00 13.88 5.34
C ARG A 185 15.09 12.99 4.76
N ASN A 186 16.03 13.62 4.07
CA ASN A 186 17.22 12.96 3.51
C ASN A 186 16.90 11.77 2.58
N GLY A 187 15.72 11.76 1.94
CA GLY A 187 15.28 10.66 1.08
C GLY A 187 14.96 9.36 1.84
N VAL A 188 14.72 9.42 3.15
CA VAL A 188 14.47 8.23 3.98
C VAL A 188 13.02 8.17 4.44
N LEU A 189 12.46 6.96 4.40
CA LEU A 189 11.16 6.65 4.95
C LEU A 189 11.13 6.91 6.47
N PRO A 190 10.19 7.71 7.01
CA PRO A 190 10.14 8.03 8.43
C PRO A 190 10.11 6.77 9.31
N ARG A 191 10.74 6.84 10.49
CA ARG A 191 10.70 5.77 11.49
C ARG A 191 9.38 5.74 12.28
N ILE A 192 8.27 5.82 11.56
CA ILE A 192 6.90 5.83 12.09
C ILE A 192 6.21 4.54 11.64
N ALA A 193 5.90 3.65 12.58
CA ALA A 193 5.34 2.33 12.26
C ALA A 193 4.06 2.41 11.42
N GLU A 194 3.14 3.32 11.78
CA GLU A 194 1.89 3.57 11.05
C GLU A 194 2.17 3.96 9.58
N THR A 195 3.11 4.87 9.34
CA THR A 195 3.47 5.34 7.99
C THR A 195 4.11 4.25 7.14
N ARG A 196 4.98 3.42 7.72
CA ARG A 196 5.55 2.27 6.98
C ARG A 196 4.47 1.28 6.57
N ALA A 197 3.60 0.91 7.52
CA ALA A 197 2.48 0.02 7.25
C ALA A 197 1.50 0.60 6.21
N TYR A 198 1.31 1.93 6.20
CA TYR A 198 0.54 2.64 5.19
C TYR A 198 1.16 2.47 3.79
N VAL A 199 2.46 2.76 3.66
CA VAL A 199 3.19 2.63 2.39
C VAL A 199 3.17 1.19 1.89
N ASP A 200 3.50 0.22 2.74
CA ASP A 200 3.55 -1.20 2.38
C ASP A 200 2.18 -1.70 1.91
N ASN A 201 1.10 -1.29 2.58
CA ASN A 201 -0.25 -1.69 2.20
C ASN A 201 -0.64 -1.18 0.80
N ILE A 202 -0.32 0.08 0.49
CA ILE A 202 -0.65 0.68 -0.80
C ILE A 202 0.17 0.03 -1.91
N LEU A 203 1.47 -0.16 -1.71
CA LEU A 203 2.32 -0.81 -2.71
C LEU A 203 1.88 -2.25 -3.00
N LEU A 204 1.51 -3.01 -1.96
CA LEU A 204 0.96 -4.35 -2.11
C LEU A 204 -0.37 -4.35 -2.88
N ASN A 205 -1.30 -3.46 -2.53
CA ASN A 205 -2.58 -3.37 -3.22
C ASN A 205 -2.40 -2.92 -4.68
N TRP A 206 -1.51 -1.97 -4.95
CA TRP A 206 -1.21 -1.52 -6.30
C TRP A 206 -0.66 -2.66 -7.16
N GLN A 207 0.27 -3.46 -6.61
CA GLN A 207 0.77 -4.66 -7.30
C GLN A 207 -0.35 -5.66 -7.59
N ARG A 208 -1.25 -5.92 -6.62
CA ARG A 208 -2.39 -6.83 -6.81
C ARG A 208 -3.31 -6.35 -7.93
N LEU A 209 -3.67 -5.07 -7.93
CA LEU A 209 -4.50 -4.46 -8.98
C LEU A 209 -3.85 -4.57 -10.37
N ALA A 210 -2.52 -4.38 -10.46
CA ALA A 210 -1.79 -4.56 -11.72
C ALA A 210 -1.79 -6.02 -12.21
N SER A 211 -1.62 -6.98 -11.29
CA SER A 211 -1.61 -8.41 -11.63
C SER A 211 -2.97 -8.94 -12.10
N VAL A 212 -4.07 -8.37 -11.60
CA VAL A 212 -5.44 -8.68 -12.09
C VAL A 212 -5.66 -8.14 -13.50
N SER A 213 -5.03 -7.01 -13.85
CA SER A 213 -5.04 -6.50 -15.23
C SER A 213 -4.29 -7.40 -16.21
N MET A 214 -3.22 -8.07 -15.76
CA MET A 214 -2.36 -8.91 -16.60
C MET A 214 -2.83 -10.37 -16.78
N ARG A 215 -3.87 -10.84 -16.08
CA ARG A 215 -4.42 -12.19 -16.33
C ARG A 215 -5.16 -12.20 -17.68
N PRO A 216 -4.70 -12.94 -18.70
CA PRO A 216 -5.48 -13.13 -19.91
C PRO A 216 -6.78 -13.87 -19.56
N LYS A 217 -7.88 -13.49 -20.20
CA LYS A 217 -9.08 -14.34 -20.23
C LYS A 217 -8.65 -15.68 -20.84
N ARG A 218 -8.49 -16.73 -20.03
CA ARG A 218 -8.49 -18.09 -20.57
C ARG A 218 -9.80 -18.25 -21.32
N SER A 219 -9.72 -18.49 -22.62
CA SER A 219 -10.88 -18.88 -23.40
C SER A 219 -11.32 -20.24 -22.89
N LEU A 220 -12.63 -20.49 -22.80
CA LEU A 220 -13.15 -21.82 -22.46
C LEU A 220 -12.67 -22.90 -23.45
N ASN A 221 -12.15 -22.51 -24.62
CA ASN A 221 -11.56 -23.41 -25.61
C ASN A 221 -10.17 -23.95 -25.21
N ASP A 222 -9.45 -23.30 -24.28
CA ASP A 222 -8.10 -23.74 -23.90
C ASP A 222 -8.10 -24.95 -22.94
N ILE A 223 -9.26 -25.29 -22.36
CA ILE A 223 -9.41 -26.44 -21.45
C ILE A 223 -9.62 -27.75 -22.23
N GLN A 224 -10.05 -27.68 -23.49
CA GLN A 224 -10.25 -28.88 -24.33
C GLN A 224 -8.98 -29.47 -24.93
N ALA A 225 -7.84 -28.78 -24.83
CA ALA A 225 -6.56 -29.21 -25.41
C ALA A 225 -5.66 -30.05 -24.47
N ILE A 226 -6.12 -30.38 -23.26
CA ILE A 226 -5.35 -31.18 -22.27
C ILE A 226 -5.83 -32.63 -22.11
N ALA A 227 -6.75 -33.08 -22.96
CA ALA A 227 -7.15 -34.49 -23.02
C ALA A 227 -6.46 -35.17 -24.22
N GLU A 228 -5.16 -35.47 -24.10
CA GLU A 228 -4.55 -36.48 -24.97
C GLU A 228 -5.06 -37.88 -24.52
N PRO A 229 -5.48 -38.75 -25.45
CA PRO A 229 -5.86 -40.11 -25.10
C PRO A 229 -4.62 -40.89 -24.64
N ALA A 230 -4.73 -41.57 -23.49
CA ALA A 230 -3.68 -42.43 -22.96
C ALA A 230 -3.22 -43.47 -24.00
N PRO A 231 -1.90 -43.74 -24.13
CA PRO A 231 -1.41 -44.74 -25.06
C PRO A 231 -1.86 -46.15 -24.64
N PRO A 232 -2.15 -47.06 -25.60
CA PRO A 232 -2.59 -48.41 -25.27
C PRO A 232 -1.50 -49.21 -24.56
N LEU A 233 -1.88 -49.93 -23.50
CA LEU A 233 -1.00 -50.83 -22.77
C LEU A 233 -0.53 -51.96 -23.69
N ARG A 234 0.80 -52.09 -23.85
CA ARG A 234 1.41 -53.26 -24.52
C ARG A 234 1.14 -54.52 -23.69
N SER A 235 0.51 -55.51 -24.29
CA SER A 235 0.46 -56.87 -23.73
C SER A 235 1.86 -57.48 -23.75
N VAL A 236 2.34 -57.88 -22.58
CA VAL A 236 3.56 -58.68 -22.44
C VAL A 236 3.14 -60.14 -22.46
N SER A 237 3.50 -60.86 -23.52
CA SER A 237 3.38 -62.32 -23.57
C SER A 237 4.52 -62.96 -22.79
N VAL A 238 4.21 -63.67 -21.72
CA VAL A 238 5.18 -64.48 -20.96
C VAL A 238 5.40 -65.79 -21.71
N SER A 239 6.63 -66.03 -22.16
CA SER A 239 7.07 -67.30 -22.74
C SER A 239 7.66 -68.16 -21.63
N THR A 240 6.98 -69.25 -21.29
CA THR A 240 7.50 -70.30 -20.41
C THR A 240 8.40 -71.25 -21.20
N TYR A 241 9.62 -71.47 -20.71
CA TYR A 241 10.44 -72.66 -20.94
C TYR A 241 10.78 -73.25 -19.58
#